data_AF-A0A1T5MLM2-F1
#
_entry.id   AF-A0A1T5MLM2-F1
#
_cell.length_a   1.000
_cell.length_b   1.000
_cell.length_c   1.000
_cell.angle_alpha   90.00
_cell.angle_beta   90.00
_cell.angle_gamma   90.00
#
_symmetry.space_group_name_H-M   'P 1'
#
loop_
_entity.id
_entity.type
_entity.pdbx_description
1 polymer ?
#
loop_
_entity_poly.entity_id
_entity_poly.type
_entity_poly.pdbx_seq_one_letter_code
_entity_poly.pdbx_strand_id
1 'polypeptide(L)'
;MSIEQAKSLGQKETLKWTLYIFLVCELVAMLFEISGDFANGIIFFIGQHMNIHYLIMVGILFTVTNLFGQKNGKEILILRRNFFITPFKYGLLTIWIVLAYGSVVGLLRLTGKGTMNTFEIIQTYILKPYLQTTLIFLIPLAIYSYFCGDRIKKNIIGIEKN
;
A
#
# COMPACT_ATOMS: atom_id res chain seq x y z
N MET A 1 -7.26 -5.78 -27.72
CA MET A 1 -7.74 -5.47 -26.35
C MET A 1 -8.04 -3.97 -26.26
N SER A 2 -9.21 -3.59 -25.73
CA SER A 2 -9.58 -2.17 -25.57
C SER A 2 -8.91 -1.50 -24.36
N ILE A 3 -8.91 -0.16 -24.32
CA ILE A 3 -8.38 0.61 -23.18
C ILE A 3 -9.17 0.31 -21.90
N GLU A 4 -10.48 0.15 -21.98
CA GLU A 4 -11.33 -0.16 -20.82
C GLU A 4 -11.05 -1.55 -20.26
N GLN A 5 -10.90 -2.54 -21.13
CA GLN A 5 -10.47 -3.89 -20.74
C GLN A 5 -9.10 -3.85 -20.06
N ALA A 6 -8.15 -3.08 -20.60
CA ALA A 6 -6.83 -2.90 -20.01
C ALA A 6 -6.91 -2.35 -18.58
N LYS A 7 -7.67 -1.27 -18.39
CA LYS A 7 -7.86 -0.62 -17.09
C LYS A 7 -8.51 -1.55 -16.08
N SER A 8 -9.60 -2.23 -16.47
CA SER A 8 -10.33 -3.15 -15.60
C SER A 8 -9.45 -4.32 -15.15
N LEU A 9 -8.67 -4.91 -16.06
CA LEU A 9 -7.73 -5.97 -15.72
C LEU A 9 -6.63 -5.50 -14.76
N GLY A 10 -6.03 -4.34 -15.06
CA GLY A 10 -5.01 -3.74 -14.20
C GLY A 10 -5.54 -3.47 -12.80
N GLN A 11 -6.75 -2.90 -12.69
CA GLN A 11 -7.45 -2.68 -11.43
C GLN A 11 -7.64 -3.98 -10.65
N LYS A 12 -8.19 -5.02 -11.30
CA LYS A 12 -8.45 -6.32 -10.67
C LYS A 12 -7.18 -6.95 -10.11
N GLU A 13 -6.12 -7.01 -10.90
CA GLU A 13 -4.86 -7.62 -10.47
C GLU A 13 -4.17 -6.80 -9.38
N THR A 14 -4.13 -5.47 -9.53
CA THR A 14 -3.55 -4.57 -8.52
C THR A 14 -4.29 -4.68 -7.18
N LEU A 15 -5.64 -4.63 -7.17
CA LEU A 15 -6.42 -4.78 -5.93
C LEU A 15 -6.22 -6.15 -5.26
N LYS A 16 -6.20 -7.23 -6.06
CA LYS A 16 -5.97 -8.58 -5.54
C LYS A 16 -4.60 -8.70 -4.85
N TRP A 17 -3.55 -8.21 -5.49
CA TRP A 17 -2.20 -8.28 -4.91
C TRP A 17 -2.02 -7.34 -3.72
N THR A 18 -2.66 -6.17 -3.73
CA THR A 18 -2.71 -5.30 -2.56
C THR A 18 -3.41 -5.96 -1.38
N LEU A 19 -4.54 -6.65 -1.61
CA LEU A 19 -5.23 -7.42 -0.57
C LEU A 19 -4.32 -8.52 0.01
N TYR A 20 -3.60 -9.26 -0.83
CA TYR A 20 -2.68 -10.28 -0.34
C TYR A 20 -1.55 -9.72 0.51
N ILE A 21 -0.90 -8.64 0.05
CA ILE A 21 0.15 -7.99 0.85
C ILE A 21 -0.42 -7.41 2.15
N PHE A 22 -1.60 -6.78 2.09
CA PHE A 22 -2.28 -6.26 3.26
C PHE A 22 -2.58 -7.36 4.29
N LEU A 23 -3.15 -8.49 3.87
CA LEU A 23 -3.43 -9.62 4.77
C LEU A 23 -2.15 -10.22 5.37
N VAL A 24 -1.05 -10.29 4.60
CA VAL A 24 0.25 -10.73 5.13
C VAL A 24 0.77 -9.73 6.17
N CYS A 25 0.67 -8.43 5.92
CA CYS A 25 1.04 -7.41 6.89
C CYS A 25 0.20 -7.49 8.17
N GLU A 26 -1.12 -7.68 8.06
CA GLU A 26 -2.01 -7.84 9.22
C GLU A 26 -1.71 -9.10 10.02
N LEU A 27 -1.42 -10.21 9.34
CA LEU A 27 -1.02 -11.44 10.01
C LEU A 27 0.29 -11.25 10.78
N VAL A 28 1.28 -10.60 10.16
CA VAL A 28 2.55 -10.29 10.82
C VAL A 28 2.34 -9.36 12.02
N ALA A 29 1.52 -8.31 11.88
CA ALA A 29 1.18 -7.40 12.97
C ALA A 29 0.50 -8.14 14.14
N MET A 30 -0.45 -9.03 13.84
CA MET A 30 -1.10 -9.88 14.84
C MET A 30 -0.10 -10.76 15.57
N LEU A 31 0.84 -11.39 14.86
CA LEU A 31 1.87 -12.25 15.45
C LEU A 31 2.77 -11.46 16.42
N PHE A 32 3.07 -10.19 16.13
CA PHE A 32 3.81 -9.33 17.06
C PHE A 32 3.00 -9.00 18.32
N GLU A 33 1.72 -8.65 18.18
CA GLU A 33 0.87 -8.30 19.32
C GLU A 33 0.61 -9.48 20.28
N ILE A 34 0.51 -10.71 19.76
CA ILE A 34 0.27 -11.90 20.59
C ILE A 34 1.55 -12.50 21.20
N SER A 35 2.72 -11.94 20.90
CA SER A 35 4.04 -12.46 21.31
C SER A 35 4.38 -12.18 22.79
N GLY A 36 3.52 -12.63 23.69
CA GLY A 36 3.75 -12.57 25.14
C GLY A 36 2.50 -12.95 25.93
N ASP A 37 1.37 -12.35 25.57
CA ASP A 37 0.05 -12.65 26.13
C ASP A 37 -0.97 -12.73 25.00
N PHE A 38 -1.39 -13.94 24.67
CA PHE A 38 -2.28 -14.19 23.55
C PHE A 38 -3.65 -13.50 23.72
N ALA A 39 -4.22 -13.55 24.93
CA ALA A 39 -5.55 -13.03 25.19
C ALA A 39 -5.56 -11.49 25.11
N ASN A 40 -4.60 -10.86 25.79
CA ASN A 40 -4.47 -9.40 25.74
C ASN A 40 -4.05 -8.93 24.35
N GLY A 41 -3.12 -9.62 23.69
CA GLY A 41 -2.67 -9.29 22.34
C GLY A 41 -3.79 -9.26 21.30
N ILE A 42 -4.71 -10.23 21.34
CA ILE A 42 -5.88 -10.23 20.45
C ILE A 42 -6.80 -9.04 20.73
N ILE A 43 -7.06 -8.73 22.02
CA ILE A 43 -7.92 -7.60 22.40
C ILE A 43 -7.30 -6.28 21.91
N PHE A 44 -6.00 -6.08 22.10
CA PHE A 44 -5.29 -4.90 21.60
C PHE A 44 -5.33 -4.82 20.07
N PHE A 45 -5.06 -5.92 19.39
CA PHE A 45 -5.10 -5.98 17.92
C PHE A 45 -6.48 -5.56 17.38
N ILE A 46 -7.57 -6.12 17.93
CA ILE A 46 -8.94 -5.74 17.55
C ILE A 46 -9.21 -4.27 17.89
N GLY A 47 -8.75 -3.80 19.07
CA GLY A 47 -8.89 -2.41 19.48
C GLY A 47 -8.25 -1.42 18.49
N GLN A 48 -7.09 -1.76 17.91
CA GLN A 48 -6.45 -0.94 16.87
C GLN A 48 -7.29 -0.88 15.59
N HIS A 49 -7.96 -1.97 15.22
CA HIS A 49 -8.81 -2.05 14.02
C HIS A 49 -10.10 -1.22 14.14
N MET A 50 -10.56 -0.98 15.37
CA MET A 50 -11.69 -0.10 15.66
C MET A 50 -11.31 1.39 15.59
N ASN A 51 -10.03 1.72 15.41
CA ASN A 51 -9.58 3.10 15.29
C ASN A 51 -10.04 3.71 13.96
N ILE A 52 -10.78 4.82 14.01
CA ILE A 52 -11.29 5.50 12.82
C ILE A 52 -10.17 5.90 11.83
N HIS A 53 -9.00 6.30 12.32
CA HIS A 53 -7.87 6.67 11.45
C HIS A 53 -7.28 5.47 10.73
N TYR A 54 -7.25 4.30 11.39
CA TYR A 54 -6.83 3.06 10.75
C TYR A 54 -7.81 2.70 9.61
N LEU A 55 -9.11 2.75 9.88
CA LEU A 55 -10.14 2.49 8.85
C LEU A 55 -10.02 3.46 7.66
N ILE A 56 -9.76 4.75 7.93
CA ILE A 56 -9.52 5.74 6.87
C ILE A 56 -8.24 5.40 6.09
N MET A 57 -7.15 5.01 6.76
CA MET A 57 -5.90 4.60 6.07
C MET A 57 -6.14 3.40 5.15
N VAL A 58 -6.88 2.39 5.60
CA VAL A 58 -7.26 1.23 4.77
C VAL A 58 -8.12 1.68 3.59
N GLY A 59 -9.08 2.57 3.81
CA GLY A 59 -9.90 3.16 2.74
C GLY A 59 -9.06 3.90 1.70
N ILE A 60 -8.10 4.73 2.13
CA ILE A 60 -7.16 5.44 1.25
C ILE A 60 -6.30 4.44 0.47
N LEU A 61 -5.75 3.42 1.14
CA LEU A 61 -4.93 2.38 0.52
C LEU A 61 -5.66 1.75 -0.66
N PHE A 62 -6.87 1.22 -0.44
CA PHE A 62 -7.63 0.55 -1.51
C PHE A 62 -8.15 1.52 -2.57
N THR A 63 -8.51 2.75 -2.21
CA THR A 63 -8.96 3.77 -3.18
C THR A 63 -7.83 4.18 -4.12
N VAL A 64 -6.65 4.49 -3.59
CA VAL A 64 -5.47 4.88 -4.39
C VAL A 64 -5.01 3.71 -5.24
N THR A 65 -4.99 2.50 -4.66
CA THR A 65 -4.66 1.26 -5.36
C THR A 65 -5.60 1.01 -6.53
N ASN A 66 -6.91 1.21 -6.35
CA ASN A 66 -7.89 1.09 -7.42
C ASN A 66 -7.56 2.04 -8.60
N LEU A 67 -7.32 3.32 -8.30
CA LEU A 67 -6.99 4.33 -9.32
C LEU A 67 -5.68 4.02 -10.05
N PHE A 68 -4.64 3.60 -9.31
CA PHE A 68 -3.36 3.26 -9.89
C PHE A 68 -3.36 1.91 -10.61
N GLY A 69 -4.21 0.97 -10.22
CA GLY A 69 -4.41 -0.30 -10.92
C GLY A 69 -4.91 -0.09 -12.35
N GLN A 70 -5.83 0.86 -12.55
CA GLN A 70 -6.26 1.25 -13.90
C GLN A 70 -5.10 1.78 -14.75
N LYS A 71 -4.20 2.57 -14.13
CA LYS A 71 -2.99 3.08 -14.80
C LYS A 71 -1.99 1.97 -15.09
N ASN A 72 -1.77 1.03 -14.17
CA ASN A 72 -0.94 -0.16 -14.39
C ASN A 72 -1.40 -0.93 -15.64
N GLY A 73 -2.69 -1.23 -15.73
CA GLY A 73 -3.26 -1.94 -16.87
C GLY A 73 -3.04 -1.21 -18.19
N LYS A 74 -3.36 0.09 -18.25
CA LYS A 74 -3.14 0.90 -19.45
C LYS A 74 -1.65 0.97 -19.83
N GLU A 75 -0.78 1.27 -18.88
CA GLU A 75 0.65 1.47 -19.15
C GLU A 75 1.34 0.17 -19.60
N ILE A 76 1.05 -0.95 -18.95
CA ILE A 76 1.68 -2.24 -19.28
C ILE A 76 1.14 -2.79 -20.60
N LEU A 77 -0.19 -2.76 -20.79
CA LEU A 77 -0.81 -3.50 -21.89
C LEU A 77 -0.91 -2.68 -23.18
N ILE A 78 -1.21 -1.39 -23.08
CA ILE A 78 -1.40 -0.50 -24.24
C ILE A 78 -0.11 0.22 -24.56
N LEU A 79 0.51 0.85 -23.56
CA LEU A 79 1.74 1.62 -23.75
C LEU A 79 3.02 0.77 -23.68
N ARG A 80 2.88 -0.56 -23.51
CA ARG A 80 3.97 -1.55 -23.47
C ARG A 80 5.11 -1.15 -22.52
N ARG A 81 4.78 -0.47 -21.42
CA ARG A 81 5.75 -0.10 -20.38
C ARG A 81 6.22 -1.34 -19.62
N ASN A 82 7.35 -1.19 -18.93
CA ASN A 82 7.97 -2.29 -18.20
C ASN A 82 7.03 -2.83 -17.11
N PHE A 83 6.77 -4.14 -17.15
CA PHE A 83 5.80 -4.80 -16.28
C PHE A 83 6.17 -4.73 -14.79
N PHE A 84 7.45 -4.62 -14.44
CA PHE A 84 7.92 -4.53 -13.06
C PHE A 84 7.96 -3.07 -12.58
N ILE A 85 8.57 -2.18 -13.37
CA ILE A 85 8.80 -0.78 -12.96
C ILE A 85 7.46 -0.03 -12.81
N THR A 86 6.49 -0.31 -13.67
CA THR A 86 5.20 0.39 -13.65
C THR A 86 4.45 0.15 -12.32
N PRO A 87 4.15 -1.11 -11.90
CA PRO A 87 3.54 -1.39 -10.61
C PRO A 87 4.40 -0.95 -9.42
N PHE A 88 5.73 -1.02 -9.53
CA PHE A 88 6.64 -0.57 -8.47
C PHE A 88 6.50 0.92 -8.19
N LYS A 89 6.58 1.74 -9.24
CA LYS A 89 6.38 3.20 -9.16
C LYS A 89 5.04 3.54 -8.51
N TYR A 90 3.97 2.90 -8.95
CA TYR A 90 2.64 3.18 -8.42
C TYR A 90 2.42 2.66 -7.00
N GLY A 91 2.95 1.49 -6.66
CA GLY A 91 2.89 0.97 -5.30
C GLY A 91 3.69 1.83 -4.32
N LEU A 92 4.85 2.35 -4.73
CA LEU A 92 5.62 3.31 -3.93
C LEU A 92 4.83 4.61 -3.69
N LEU A 93 4.18 5.15 -4.73
CA LEU A 93 3.31 6.30 -4.59
C LEU A 93 2.13 6.03 -3.65
N THR A 94 1.51 4.85 -3.72
CA THR A 94 0.46 4.45 -2.78
C THR A 94 0.96 4.49 -1.34
N ILE A 95 2.14 3.91 -1.06
CA ILE A 95 2.75 3.93 0.27
C ILE A 95 2.95 5.38 0.75
N TRP A 96 3.51 6.25 -0.08
CA TRP A 96 3.74 7.65 0.29
C TRP A 96 2.46 8.45 0.50
N ILE A 97 1.38 8.15 -0.21
CA ILE A 97 0.06 8.79 0.01
C ILE A 97 -0.53 8.35 1.35
N VAL A 98 -0.46 7.07 1.67
CA VAL A 98 -0.92 6.53 2.96
C VAL A 98 -0.09 7.13 4.11
N LEU A 99 1.22 7.23 3.94
CA LEU A 99 2.11 7.89 4.90
C LEU A 99 1.81 9.38 5.07
N ALA A 100 1.49 10.09 3.99
CA ALA A 100 1.13 11.51 4.06
C ALA A 100 -0.07 11.72 4.98
N TYR A 101 -1.09 10.86 4.86
CA TYR A 101 -2.24 10.89 5.77
C TYR A 101 -1.82 10.60 7.22
N GLY A 102 -1.00 9.55 7.45
CA GLY A 102 -0.50 9.22 8.79
C GLY A 102 0.29 10.37 9.43
N SER A 103 1.15 11.03 8.66
CA SER A 103 1.89 12.21 9.10
C SER A 103 0.95 13.36 9.47
N VAL A 104 -0.07 13.65 8.66
CA VAL A 104 -1.07 14.68 8.98
C VAL A 104 -1.79 14.36 10.29
N VAL A 105 -2.25 13.12 10.49
CA VAL A 105 -2.90 12.71 11.74
C VAL A 105 -1.96 12.85 12.94
N GLY A 106 -0.68 12.46 12.79
CA GLY A 106 0.33 12.63 13.83
C GLY A 106 0.57 14.09 14.20
N LEU A 107 0.68 14.97 13.19
CA LEU A 107 0.83 16.41 13.37
C LEU A 107 -0.38 17.03 14.07
N LEU A 108 -1.61 16.63 13.72
CA LEU A 108 -2.82 17.15 14.37
C LEU A 108 -2.92 16.74 15.85
N ARG A 109 -2.39 15.56 16.22
CA ARG A 109 -2.35 15.12 17.63
C ARG A 109 -1.29 15.86 18.45
N LEU A 110 -0.21 16.30 17.82
CA LEU A 110 0.86 17.10 18.46
C LEU A 110 0.41 18.51 18.82
N THR A 111 -0.43 19.15 18.00
CA THR A 111 -0.85 20.54 18.21
C THR A 111 -1.52 20.76 19.57
N GLY A 112 -1.96 19.70 20.26
CA GLY A 112 -2.50 19.73 21.62
C GLY A 112 -1.51 19.47 22.76
N LYS A 113 -0.23 19.17 22.50
CA LYS A 113 0.75 18.74 23.52
C LYS A 113 2.13 19.38 23.36
N GLY A 114 2.29 20.64 23.80
CA GLY A 114 3.58 21.22 24.19
C GLY A 114 4.65 21.40 23.10
N THR A 115 5.66 22.23 23.41
CA THR A 115 6.63 22.83 22.48
C THR A 115 7.72 21.85 21.99
N MET A 116 7.42 21.00 21.01
CA MET A 116 8.47 20.43 20.18
C MET A 116 8.98 21.48 19.19
N ASN A 117 10.28 21.55 18.98
CA ASN A 117 10.84 22.42 17.95
C ASN A 117 10.46 21.87 16.55
N THR A 118 10.28 22.75 15.57
CA THR A 118 9.83 22.39 14.20
C THR A 118 10.68 21.27 13.59
N PHE A 119 11.99 21.26 13.86
CA PHE A 119 12.90 20.23 13.39
C PHE A 119 12.56 18.83 13.95
N GLU A 120 12.28 18.73 15.25
CA GLU A 120 11.91 17.47 15.91
C GLU A 120 10.57 16.93 15.41
N ILE A 121 9.63 17.85 15.12
CA ILE A 121 8.33 17.51 14.53
C ILE A 121 8.53 16.88 13.14
N ILE A 122 9.30 17.54 12.26
CA ILE A 122 9.58 17.02 10.92
C ILE A 122 10.28 15.66 11.01
N GLN A 123 11.28 15.54 11.88
CA GLN A 123 12.03 14.30 12.03
C GLN A 123 11.15 13.14 12.52
N THR A 124 10.31 13.38 13.52
CA THR A 124 9.52 12.35 14.19
C THR A 124 8.30 11.93 13.40
N TYR A 125 7.60 12.87 12.76
CA TYR A 125 6.29 12.61 12.14
C TYR A 125 6.34 12.51 10.62
N ILE A 126 7.42 12.95 9.99
CA ILE A 126 7.57 12.91 8.53
C ILE A 126 8.79 12.05 8.16
N LEU A 127 10.01 12.52 8.45
CA LEU A 127 11.21 11.91 7.90
C LEU A 127 11.41 10.45 8.35
N LYS A 128 11.36 10.19 9.65
CA LYS A 128 11.59 8.85 10.20
C LYS A 128 10.52 7.84 9.74
N PRO A 129 9.20 8.13 9.83
CA PRO A 129 8.18 7.23 9.31
C PRO A 129 8.32 6.94 7.82
N TYR A 130 8.64 7.96 7.00
CA TYR A 130 8.81 7.78 5.57
C TYR A 130 10.00 6.90 5.22
N LEU A 131 11.16 7.15 5.83
CA LEU A 131 12.36 6.36 5.60
C LEU A 131 12.17 4.91 6.07
N GLN A 132 11.72 4.71 7.31
CA GLN A 132 11.55 3.38 7.88
C GLN A 132 10.52 2.55 7.11
N THR A 133 9.35 3.13 6.85
CA THR A 133 8.29 2.42 6.12
C THR A 133 8.72 2.13 4.69
N THR A 134 9.33 3.10 3.99
CA THR A 134 9.79 2.86 2.61
C THR A 134 10.80 1.71 2.59
N LEU A 135 11.80 1.71 3.47
CA LEU A 135 12.82 0.66 3.53
C LEU A 135 12.23 -0.73 3.85
N ILE A 136 11.36 -0.80 4.86
CA ILE A 136 10.69 -2.06 5.24
C ILE A 136 9.86 -2.61 4.07
N PHE A 137 9.15 -1.73 3.36
CA PHE A 137 8.26 -2.14 2.28
C PHE A 137 8.95 -2.33 0.92
N LEU A 138 10.25 -2.05 0.76
CA LEU A 138 10.94 -2.24 -0.53
C LEU A 138 10.84 -3.69 -1.03
N ILE A 139 11.08 -4.67 -0.16
CA ILE A 139 11.04 -6.09 -0.53
C ILE A 139 9.60 -6.53 -0.83
N PRO A 140 8.60 -6.32 0.06
CA PRO A 140 7.20 -6.59 -0.27
C PRO A 140 6.72 -5.90 -1.54
N LEU A 141 7.16 -4.65 -1.78
CA LEU A 141 6.81 -3.90 -2.97
C LEU A 141 7.43 -4.51 -4.23
N ALA A 142 8.68 -4.96 -4.19
CA ALA A 142 9.31 -5.65 -5.31
C ALA A 142 8.57 -6.96 -5.65
N ILE A 143 8.23 -7.76 -4.62
CA ILE A 143 7.43 -8.99 -4.77
C ILE A 143 6.07 -8.68 -5.39
N TYR A 144 5.34 -7.72 -4.82
CA TYR A 144 4.08 -7.22 -5.34
C TYR A 144 4.21 -6.81 -6.82
N SER A 145 5.23 -6.05 -7.16
CA SER A 145 5.42 -5.48 -8.48
C SER A 145 5.70 -6.56 -9.52
N TYR A 146 6.53 -7.54 -9.17
CA TYR A 146 6.81 -8.67 -10.03
C TYR A 146 5.55 -9.47 -10.32
N PHE A 147 4.82 -9.90 -9.28
CA PHE A 147 3.66 -10.75 -9.46
C PHE A 147 2.46 -10.03 -10.09
N CYS A 148 2.15 -8.82 -9.65
CA CYS A 148 1.08 -8.01 -10.24
C CYS A 148 1.40 -7.70 -11.71
N GLY A 149 2.62 -7.25 -11.98
CA GLY A 149 3.08 -6.91 -13.33
C GLY A 149 3.05 -8.08 -14.29
N ASP A 150 3.59 -9.23 -13.86
CA ASP A 150 3.63 -10.46 -14.65
C ASP A 150 2.22 -10.97 -14.96
N ARG A 151 1.30 -10.95 -13.99
CA ARG A 151 -0.10 -11.36 -14.20
C ARG A 151 -0.83 -10.42 -15.16
N ILE A 152 -0.61 -9.11 -15.08
CA ILE A 152 -1.15 -8.17 -16.05
C ILE A 152 -0.58 -8.52 -17.44
N LYS A 153 0.74 -8.62 -17.57
CA LYS A 153 1.42 -8.88 -18.86
C LYS A 153 0.99 -10.20 -19.52
N LYS A 154 0.85 -11.29 -18.76
CA LYS A 154 0.52 -12.62 -19.29
C LYS A 154 -0.83 -12.69 -20.00
N ASN A 155 -1.76 -11.78 -19.69
CA ASN A 155 -3.04 -11.68 -20.41
C ASN A 155 -2.91 -11.17 -21.86
N ILE A 156 -1.76 -10.59 -22.24
CA ILE A 156 -1.45 -10.28 -23.66
C ILE A 156 -1.25 -11.59 -24.44
N ILE A 157 -0.43 -12.49 -23.88
CA ILE A 157 0.04 -13.70 -24.56
C ILE A 157 -1.09 -14.72 -24.75
N GLY A 158 -2.07 -14.74 -23.83
CA GLY A 158 -3.27 -15.57 -23.98
C GLY A 158 -4.24 -15.10 -25.07
N ILE A 159 -4.20 -13.81 -25.43
CA ILE A 159 -5.04 -13.24 -26.50
C ILE A 159 -4.36 -13.40 -27.86
N GLU A 160 -3.04 -13.32 -27.94
CA GLU A 160 -2.30 -13.54 -29.21
C GLU A 160 -2.24 -15.02 -29.64
N LYS A 161 -2.62 -15.95 -28.77
CA LYS A 161 -2.65 -17.41 -29.04
C LYS A 161 -4.04 -17.95 -29.41
N ASN A 162 -5.08 -17.12 -29.37
CA ASN A 162 -6.45 -17.45 -29.80
C ASN A 162 -6.85 -16.55 -30.97
#